data_AF-A0A6P6V5W5-F1
#
_entry.id   AF-A0A6P6V5W5-F1
#
_cell.length_a   1.000
_cell.length_b   1.000
_cell.length_c   1.000
_cell.angle_alpha   90.00
_cell.angle_beta   90.00
_cell.angle_gamma   90.00
#
_symmetry.space_group_name_H-M   'P 1'
#
loop_
_entity.id
_entity.type
_entity.pdbx_description
1 polymer ?
#
loop_
_entity_poly.entity_id
_entity_poly.type
_entity_poly.pdbx_seq_one_letter_code
_entity_poly.pdbx_strand_id
1 'polypeptide(L)'
;MYPKSEQELISIVANATSLQRKMKVATTTSHSIPKLMCPGGENGIIISTKYLNRTVNVDKSAMTITVEPGVTLRQLINASAAAGLALPYAPYWWGLTVGGMLGTGAHGSTLWGLGSAVHDYVIQLRIVTPAGPDEGYAKVRTLRNGDPELNAARVSLGVLGVISQVTLQLQPLFKRSITYVQKNDSDFGDQASTFGRQHEFADFTWYPSQRKVVYRIDDRVPSNTTGNALYDFMGFRSTPSLFLALIRTAEETQESIRDAVGKCINGGITTSILTNAAYGLTNDASSAYLGKQEDALDFDITYYRSKDPMAPRLYEDILEEIEQMAVIKYGGLPHWGKNRNLAFVGAINKYQNATEFLKVKQLYDPLGLFSNEWTDQILGIKDGITLMKDGCALEGLCICSQDSHCAPQKGYFCRPGKVYTDARVCTRLSS
;
A
#
# COMPACT_ATOMS: atom_id res chain seq x y z
N MET A 1 8.59 -15.79 15.45
CA MET A 1 10.06 -15.70 15.61
C MET A 1 10.48 -14.24 15.57
N TYR A 2 11.48 -13.84 16.36
CA TYR A 2 11.89 -12.43 16.54
C TYR A 2 13.42 -12.29 16.46
N PRO A 3 14.03 -12.45 15.27
CA PRO A 3 15.48 -12.29 15.11
C PRO A 3 15.96 -10.90 15.54
N LYS A 4 17.13 -10.84 16.16
CA LYS A 4 17.81 -9.60 16.56
C LYS A 4 19.07 -9.30 15.73
N SER A 5 19.44 -10.23 14.86
CA SER A 5 20.58 -10.11 13.95
C SER A 5 20.32 -10.85 12.65
N GLU A 6 21.08 -10.52 11.60
CA GLU A 6 21.05 -11.27 10.34
C GLU A 6 21.42 -12.74 10.55
N GLN A 7 22.35 -13.05 11.46
CA GLN A 7 22.74 -14.43 11.76
C GLN A 7 21.58 -15.23 12.38
N GLU A 8 20.84 -14.65 13.33
CA GLU A 8 19.63 -15.28 13.88
C GLU A 8 18.55 -15.47 12.80
N LEU A 9 18.39 -14.50 11.90
CA LEU A 9 17.48 -14.60 10.77
C LEU A 9 17.86 -15.76 9.84
N ILE A 10 19.13 -15.91 9.48
CA ILE A 10 19.65 -17.02 8.68
C ILE A 10 19.34 -18.35 9.36
N SER A 11 19.65 -18.49 10.65
CA SER A 11 19.37 -19.72 11.41
C SER A 11 17.87 -20.07 11.44
N ILE A 12 16.99 -19.07 11.56
CA ILE A 12 15.53 -19.28 11.53
C ILE A 12 15.08 -19.76 10.15
N VAL A 13 15.54 -19.11 9.07
CA VAL A 13 15.17 -19.50 7.70
C VAL A 13 15.73 -20.88 7.36
N ALA A 14 16.96 -21.19 7.76
CA ALA A 14 17.59 -22.49 7.54
C ALA A 14 16.82 -23.61 8.23
N ASN A 15 16.51 -23.45 9.52
CA ASN A 15 15.74 -24.45 10.28
C ASN A 15 14.32 -24.62 9.75
N ALA A 16 13.64 -23.54 9.36
CA ALA A 16 12.32 -23.66 8.75
C ALA A 16 12.38 -24.32 7.37
N THR A 17 13.43 -24.05 6.59
CA THR A 17 13.64 -24.64 5.27
C THR A 17 13.94 -26.14 5.36
N SER A 18 14.80 -26.58 6.29
CA SER A 18 15.09 -28.00 6.50
C SER A 18 13.86 -28.80 6.94
N LEU A 19 12.92 -28.14 7.62
CA LEU A 19 11.62 -28.70 8.03
C LEU A 19 10.50 -28.46 7.00
N GLN A 20 10.81 -27.87 5.83
CA GLN A 20 9.84 -27.49 4.79
C GLN A 20 8.63 -26.70 5.33
N ARG A 21 8.88 -25.84 6.31
CA ARG A 21 7.85 -25.09 7.01
C ARG A 21 7.56 -23.77 6.31
N LYS A 22 6.27 -23.46 6.11
CA LYS A 22 5.83 -22.16 5.59
C LYS A 22 6.27 -21.01 6.50
N MET A 23 6.68 -19.90 5.90
CA MET A 23 7.20 -18.72 6.56
C MET A 23 6.53 -17.47 5.99
N LYS A 24 6.18 -16.50 6.82
CA LYS A 24 5.87 -15.12 6.36
C LYS A 24 6.53 -14.09 7.25
N VAL A 25 6.79 -12.93 6.67
CA VAL A 25 7.41 -11.81 7.38
C VAL A 25 6.31 -10.89 7.89
N ALA A 26 6.41 -10.50 9.17
CA ALA A 26 5.53 -9.49 9.76
C ALA A 26 6.33 -8.25 10.14
N THR A 27 5.80 -7.09 9.78
CA THR A 27 6.27 -5.79 10.26
C THR A 27 5.72 -5.54 11.67
N THR A 28 6.16 -4.45 12.30
CA THR A 28 5.67 -4.08 13.64
C THR A 28 4.24 -3.56 13.65
N THR A 29 3.72 -3.14 12.50
CA THR A 29 2.46 -2.41 12.39
C THR A 29 1.37 -3.10 11.59
N SER A 30 1.72 -4.10 10.76
CA SER A 30 0.77 -4.88 9.93
C SER A 30 -0.26 -4.01 9.19
N HIS A 31 0.19 -2.87 8.64
CA HIS A 31 -0.66 -1.82 8.07
C HIS A 31 -1.09 -2.07 6.61
N SER A 32 -1.09 -3.33 6.17
CA SER A 32 -1.60 -3.73 4.85
C SER A 32 -2.97 -4.37 4.99
N ILE A 33 -3.91 -4.03 4.12
CA ILE A 33 -5.25 -4.63 4.09
C ILE A 33 -5.21 -6.12 3.69
N PRO A 34 -4.41 -6.53 2.69
CA PRO A 34 -4.41 -7.92 2.26
C PRO A 34 -3.74 -8.89 3.24
N LYS A 35 -4.07 -10.18 3.08
CA LYS A 35 -3.57 -11.29 3.92
C LYS A 35 -2.13 -11.71 3.58
N LEU A 36 -1.25 -10.73 3.38
CA LEU A 36 0.15 -10.97 3.03
C LEU A 36 0.89 -11.73 4.12
N MET A 37 0.61 -11.51 5.40
CA MET A 37 1.43 -12.07 6.50
C MET A 37 0.98 -13.45 7.01
N CYS A 38 -0.11 -14.02 6.50
CA CYS A 38 -0.64 -15.30 6.97
C CYS A 38 0.15 -16.46 6.33
N PRO A 39 0.90 -17.28 7.07
CA PRO A 39 1.71 -18.35 6.46
C PRO A 39 0.89 -19.52 5.90
N GLY A 40 -0.39 -19.61 6.23
CA GLY A 40 -1.26 -20.72 5.86
C GLY A 40 -0.96 -22.00 6.64
N GLY A 41 -1.93 -22.90 6.70
CA GLY A 41 -1.85 -24.14 7.50
C GLY A 41 -1.74 -23.91 9.01
N GLU A 42 -1.54 -24.99 9.76
CA GLU A 42 -1.47 -24.95 11.24
C GLU A 42 -0.04 -24.75 11.77
N ASN A 43 0.98 -25.06 10.96
CA ASN A 43 2.38 -25.13 11.40
C ASN A 43 3.28 -24.03 10.82
N GLY A 44 2.72 -23.05 10.09
CA GLY A 44 3.49 -21.95 9.52
C GLY A 44 4.07 -21.01 10.58
N ILE A 45 5.24 -20.42 10.33
CA ILE A 45 5.85 -19.44 11.23
C ILE A 45 5.77 -18.02 10.69
N ILE A 46 5.67 -17.06 11.60
CA ILE A 46 5.80 -15.65 11.31
C ILE A 46 7.18 -15.17 11.83
N ILE A 47 7.94 -14.51 10.95
CA ILE A 47 9.24 -13.90 11.26
C ILE A 47 9.01 -12.39 11.40
N SER A 48 9.11 -11.87 12.61
CA SER A 48 8.90 -10.45 12.89
C SER A 48 10.19 -9.66 12.71
N THR A 49 10.14 -8.54 11.98
CA THR A 49 11.28 -7.62 11.82
C THR A 49 11.45 -6.66 12.99
N LYS A 50 10.67 -6.81 14.08
CA LYS A 50 10.63 -5.86 15.21
C LYS A 50 11.99 -5.48 15.79
N TYR A 51 12.93 -6.42 15.88
CA TYR A 51 14.26 -6.19 16.43
C TYR A 51 15.38 -6.13 15.36
N LEU A 52 15.02 -6.22 14.08
CA LEU A 52 15.90 -5.92 12.96
C LEU A 52 15.65 -4.46 12.52
N ASN A 53 15.97 -3.51 13.40
CA ASN A 53 15.58 -2.11 13.26
C ASN A 53 16.75 -1.13 13.47
N ARG A 54 17.96 -1.53 13.11
CA ARG A 54 19.16 -0.69 13.22
C ARG A 54 19.44 0.07 11.92
N THR A 55 19.94 1.30 12.06
CA THR A 55 20.69 1.98 11.01
C THR A 55 22.10 1.40 10.98
N VAL A 56 22.46 0.74 9.88
CA VAL A 56 23.73 0.02 9.72
C VAL A 56 24.85 0.98 9.32
N ASN A 57 24.59 1.88 8.37
CA ASN A 57 25.56 2.86 7.89
C ASN A 57 24.86 4.09 7.30
N VAL A 58 25.44 5.28 7.47
CA VAL A 58 25.07 6.50 6.74
C VAL A 58 26.33 7.07 6.09
N ASP A 59 26.40 7.02 4.76
CA ASP A 59 27.52 7.58 4.01
C ASP A 59 27.13 8.95 3.45
N LYS A 60 27.66 10.01 4.05
CA LYS A 60 27.37 11.39 3.65
C LYS A 60 27.93 11.72 2.27
N SER A 61 29.09 11.18 1.92
CA SER A 61 29.78 11.47 0.66
C SER A 61 29.10 10.77 -0.51
N ALA A 62 28.73 9.50 -0.33
CA ALA A 62 27.95 8.76 -1.33
C ALA A 62 26.45 9.13 -1.31
N MET A 63 26.00 9.85 -0.28
CA MET A 63 24.59 10.15 0.00
C MET A 63 23.75 8.88 0.07
N THR A 64 24.18 7.90 0.86
CA THR A 64 23.45 6.63 1.00
C THR A 64 23.19 6.29 2.46
N ILE A 65 22.13 5.53 2.71
CA ILE A 65 21.85 4.96 4.04
C ILE A 65 21.56 3.47 3.92
N THR A 66 22.19 2.67 4.76
CA THR A 66 21.90 1.24 4.90
C THR A 66 21.18 0.99 6.22
N VAL A 67 20.02 0.32 6.15
CA VAL A 67 19.15 0.04 7.31
C VAL A 67 18.63 -1.39 7.29
N GLU A 68 18.27 -1.90 8.47
CA GLU A 68 17.53 -3.16 8.63
C GLU A 68 16.02 -2.96 8.33
N PRO A 69 15.28 -4.00 7.91
CA PRO A 69 13.90 -3.89 7.39
C PRO A 69 12.86 -3.40 8.41
N GLY A 70 13.15 -3.49 9.70
CA GLY A 70 12.29 -3.05 10.80
C GLY A 70 12.46 -1.58 11.16
N VAL A 71 13.43 -0.87 10.56
CA VAL A 71 13.55 0.59 10.71
C VAL A 71 12.26 1.25 10.21
N THR A 72 11.64 2.06 11.05
CA THR A 72 10.47 2.85 10.67
C THR A 72 10.86 4.03 9.78
N LEU A 73 9.94 4.51 8.95
CA LEU A 73 10.15 5.69 8.12
C LEU A 73 10.53 6.92 8.98
N ARG A 74 9.94 7.08 10.17
CA ARG A 74 10.35 8.11 11.14
C ARG A 74 11.83 8.00 11.53
N GLN A 75 12.30 6.80 11.85
CA GLN A 75 13.71 6.57 12.21
C GLN A 75 14.64 6.82 11.02
N LEU A 76 14.24 6.37 9.82
CA LEU A 76 14.98 6.57 8.57
C LEU A 76 15.13 8.07 8.24
N ILE A 77 14.05 8.85 8.33
CA ILE A 77 14.07 10.31 8.13
C ILE A 77 15.00 10.97 9.14
N ASN A 78 14.87 10.64 10.43
CA ASN A 78 15.70 11.23 11.48
C ASN A 78 17.19 10.93 11.30
N ALA A 79 17.54 9.68 10.97
CA ALA A 79 18.93 9.27 10.74
C ALA A 79 19.53 9.95 9.49
N SER A 80 18.75 10.09 8.41
CA SER A 80 19.17 10.79 7.21
C SER A 80 19.38 12.29 7.48
N ALA A 81 18.42 12.93 8.15
CA ALA A 81 18.48 14.35 8.48
C ALA A 81 19.67 14.70 9.38
N ALA A 82 20.03 13.82 10.33
CA ALA A 82 21.22 13.99 11.17
C ALA A 82 22.53 14.06 10.37
N ALA A 83 22.57 13.47 9.17
CA ALA A 83 23.71 13.56 8.25
C ALA A 83 23.60 14.73 7.25
N GLY A 84 22.54 15.54 7.33
CA GLY A 84 22.24 16.59 6.36
C GLY A 84 21.72 16.05 5.02
N LEU A 85 21.09 14.88 5.05
CA LEU A 85 20.51 14.20 3.88
C LEU A 85 19.00 14.01 4.05
N ALA A 86 18.32 13.72 2.96
CA ALA A 86 16.89 13.41 2.93
C ALA A 86 16.59 12.27 1.96
N LEU A 87 15.53 11.52 2.26
CA LEU A 87 14.87 10.70 1.26
C LEU A 87 14.32 11.61 0.16
N PRO A 88 14.39 11.19 -1.11
CA PRO A 88 13.78 11.95 -2.20
C PRO A 88 12.28 12.12 -2.05
N TYR A 89 11.58 11.01 -1.83
CA TYR A 89 10.13 10.95 -1.65
C TYR A 89 9.79 9.95 -0.55
N ALA A 90 8.66 10.16 0.11
CA ALA A 90 8.21 9.33 1.22
C ALA A 90 6.68 9.27 1.30
N PRO A 91 6.09 8.14 1.74
CA PRO A 91 4.67 8.07 2.06
C PRO A 91 4.36 8.86 3.34
N TYR A 92 3.08 9.18 3.54
CA TYR A 92 2.65 10.04 4.64
C TYR A 92 2.78 9.42 6.03
N TRP A 93 2.43 8.13 6.16
CA TRP A 93 2.42 7.49 7.46
C TRP A 93 3.82 7.00 7.84
N TRP A 94 4.51 7.80 8.65
CA TRP A 94 5.86 7.54 9.13
C TRP A 94 6.03 6.31 10.06
N GLY A 95 4.94 5.60 10.37
CA GLY A 95 4.94 4.34 11.13
C GLY A 95 5.24 3.09 10.28
N LEU A 96 5.29 3.21 8.96
CA LEU A 96 5.69 2.12 8.07
C LEU A 96 7.14 1.72 8.32
N THR A 97 7.45 0.41 8.27
CA THR A 97 8.84 -0.06 8.28
C THR A 97 9.38 -0.12 6.85
N VAL A 98 10.70 -0.02 6.67
CA VAL A 98 11.38 -0.13 5.37
C VAL A 98 10.98 -1.40 4.64
N GLY A 99 11.01 -2.55 5.31
CA GLY A 99 10.60 -3.83 4.73
C GLY A 99 9.12 -3.87 4.35
N GLY A 100 8.25 -3.17 5.08
CA GLY A 100 6.84 -3.03 4.73
C GLY A 100 6.62 -2.15 3.50
N MET A 101 7.35 -1.04 3.43
CA MET A 101 7.30 -0.13 2.27
C MET A 101 7.74 -0.84 0.99
N LEU A 102 8.86 -1.57 1.02
CA LEU A 102 9.30 -2.36 -0.12
C LEU A 102 8.36 -3.55 -0.39
N GLY A 103 7.85 -4.19 0.65
CA GLY A 103 6.98 -5.35 0.51
C GLY A 103 5.73 -5.08 -0.33
N THR A 104 5.17 -3.88 -0.28
CA THR A 104 3.91 -3.52 -0.98
C THR A 104 4.03 -2.34 -1.95
N GLY A 105 5.25 -1.85 -2.19
CA GLY A 105 5.51 -0.76 -3.12
C GLY A 105 4.99 0.60 -2.64
N ALA A 106 5.27 0.98 -1.38
CA ALA A 106 4.82 2.26 -0.83
C ALA A 106 5.50 3.46 -1.50
N HIS A 107 4.74 4.55 -1.68
CA HIS A 107 5.15 5.70 -2.46
C HIS A 107 4.62 7.03 -1.88
N GLY A 108 5.27 8.13 -2.28
CA GLY A 108 4.89 9.51 -1.99
C GLY A 108 3.95 10.06 -3.06
N SER A 109 4.19 11.29 -3.51
CA SER A 109 3.56 11.91 -4.68
C SER A 109 4.56 12.75 -5.47
N THR A 110 4.70 12.47 -6.77
CA THR A 110 5.43 13.28 -7.75
C THR A 110 5.16 12.76 -9.18
N LEU A 111 5.42 13.60 -10.19
CA LEU A 111 5.62 13.21 -11.61
C LEU A 111 7.07 13.53 -12.07
N TRP A 112 7.99 13.75 -11.13
CA TRP A 112 9.33 14.28 -11.39
C TRP A 112 10.42 13.25 -11.08
N GLY A 113 11.50 13.30 -11.85
CA GLY A 113 12.69 12.47 -11.60
C GLY A 113 12.43 10.99 -11.85
N LEU A 114 12.88 10.13 -10.93
CA LEU A 114 12.63 8.68 -10.97
C LEU A 114 11.29 8.29 -10.33
N GLY A 115 10.61 9.27 -9.74
CA GLY A 115 9.32 9.08 -9.13
C GLY A 115 9.26 8.88 -7.63
N SER A 116 8.05 8.71 -7.12
CA SER A 116 7.75 8.86 -5.70
C SER A 116 7.89 7.58 -4.88
N ALA A 117 8.09 6.45 -5.55
CA ALA A 117 8.12 5.15 -4.90
C ALA A 117 9.44 4.92 -4.15
N VAL A 118 9.35 4.52 -2.89
CA VAL A 118 10.53 4.38 -2.01
C VAL A 118 11.48 3.32 -2.58
N HIS A 119 10.95 2.29 -3.22
CA HIS A 119 11.72 1.18 -3.77
C HIS A 119 12.57 1.56 -4.99
N ASP A 120 12.26 2.62 -5.73
CA ASP A 120 13.09 3.08 -6.86
C ASP A 120 14.43 3.68 -6.40
N TYR A 121 14.51 4.10 -5.12
CA TYR A 121 15.74 4.60 -4.51
C TYR A 121 16.59 3.50 -3.85
N VAL A 122 16.20 2.23 -3.95
CA VAL A 122 16.99 1.11 -3.41
C VAL A 122 18.11 0.76 -4.39
N ILE A 123 19.36 1.01 -3.99
CA ILE A 123 20.55 0.73 -4.81
C ILE A 123 21.23 -0.59 -4.45
N GLN A 124 20.97 -1.12 -3.26
CA GLN A 124 21.44 -2.42 -2.82
C GLN A 124 20.45 -3.03 -1.82
N LEU A 125 20.30 -4.34 -1.86
CA LEU A 125 19.44 -5.09 -0.95
C LEU A 125 20.12 -6.41 -0.55
N ARG A 126 20.00 -6.81 0.71
CA ARG A 126 20.34 -8.16 1.18
C ARG A 126 19.07 -8.90 1.53
N ILE A 127 18.93 -10.13 1.03
CA ILE A 127 17.77 -10.99 1.25
C ILE A 127 18.22 -12.41 1.63
N VAL A 128 17.58 -12.96 2.66
CA VAL A 128 17.76 -14.35 3.10
C VAL A 128 16.68 -15.20 2.44
N THR A 129 17.10 -16.16 1.61
CA THR A 129 16.21 -17.07 0.87
C THR A 129 16.41 -18.51 1.33
N PRO A 130 15.44 -19.41 1.12
CA PRO A 130 15.66 -20.84 1.23
C PRO A 130 16.81 -21.30 0.32
N ALA A 131 17.49 -22.37 0.70
CA ALA A 131 18.53 -23.01 -0.10
C ALA A 131 18.56 -24.53 0.12
N GLY A 132 19.37 -25.24 -0.66
CA GLY A 132 19.57 -26.68 -0.50
C GLY A 132 20.37 -27.04 0.75
N PRO A 133 20.40 -28.33 1.15
CA PRO A 133 21.23 -28.81 2.26
C PRO A 133 22.72 -28.44 2.12
N ASP A 134 23.25 -28.49 0.90
CA ASP A 134 24.66 -28.20 0.60
C ASP A 134 25.04 -26.72 0.85
N GLU A 135 24.04 -25.83 0.89
CA GLU A 135 24.19 -24.41 1.22
C GLU A 135 23.75 -24.09 2.65
N GLY A 136 23.48 -25.11 3.48
CA GLY A 136 23.03 -24.92 4.86
C GLY A 136 21.58 -24.49 5.00
N TYR A 137 20.73 -24.80 4.02
CA TYR A 137 19.27 -24.53 4.00
C TYR A 137 18.85 -23.05 3.92
N ALA A 138 19.77 -22.09 3.96
CA ALA A 138 19.48 -20.68 3.73
C ALA A 138 20.65 -19.98 3.01
N LYS A 139 20.33 -19.06 2.11
CA LYS A 139 21.33 -18.28 1.35
C LYS A 139 21.09 -16.80 1.53
N VAL A 140 22.16 -16.07 1.83
CA VAL A 140 22.13 -14.60 1.81
C VAL A 140 22.53 -14.14 0.41
N ARG A 141 21.64 -13.40 -0.25
CA ARG A 141 21.86 -12.81 -1.57
C ARG A 141 22.05 -11.32 -1.41
N THR A 142 23.12 -10.77 -1.96
CA THR A 142 23.38 -9.33 -2.01
C THR A 142 23.14 -8.87 -3.44
N LEU A 143 22.16 -8.00 -3.62
CA LEU A 143 21.68 -7.49 -4.92
C LEU A 143 22.05 -6.01 -5.03
N ARG A 144 22.50 -5.56 -6.19
CA ARG A 144 22.95 -4.20 -6.50
C ARG A 144 22.33 -3.71 -7.80
N ASN A 145 22.39 -2.40 -8.05
CA ASN A 145 22.02 -1.85 -9.35
C ASN A 145 22.75 -2.59 -10.49
N GLY A 146 22.00 -3.02 -11.50
CA GLY A 146 22.48 -3.87 -12.58
C GLY A 146 22.08 -5.34 -12.44
N ASP A 147 21.81 -5.82 -11.22
CA ASP A 147 21.30 -7.18 -10.99
C ASP A 147 19.80 -7.24 -11.32
N PRO A 148 19.36 -8.06 -12.30
CA PRO A 148 17.94 -8.15 -12.64
C PRO A 148 17.06 -8.56 -11.45
N GLU A 149 17.57 -9.36 -10.52
CA GLU A 149 16.82 -9.78 -9.34
C GLU A 149 16.57 -8.64 -8.33
N LEU A 150 17.34 -7.54 -8.38
CA LEU A 150 17.05 -6.37 -7.55
C LEU A 150 15.68 -5.78 -7.89
N ASN A 151 15.33 -5.72 -9.17
CA ASN A 151 14.03 -5.19 -9.62
C ASN A 151 12.86 -6.05 -9.13
N ALA A 152 13.05 -7.36 -8.96
CA ALA A 152 12.07 -8.24 -8.31
C ALA A 152 12.02 -8.01 -6.79
N ALA A 153 13.18 -7.80 -6.15
CA ALA A 153 13.26 -7.64 -4.70
C ALA A 153 12.75 -6.29 -4.18
N ARG A 154 12.80 -5.24 -5.02
CA ARG A 154 12.29 -3.89 -4.73
C ARG A 154 10.80 -3.87 -4.35
N VAL A 155 9.98 -4.71 -5.00
CA VAL A 155 8.58 -4.98 -4.63
C VAL A 155 8.35 -6.48 -4.61
N SER A 156 8.57 -7.09 -3.44
CA SER A 156 8.67 -8.56 -3.33
C SER A 156 7.43 -9.27 -2.80
N LEU A 157 6.43 -8.55 -2.29
CA LEU A 157 5.25 -9.11 -1.60
C LEU A 157 5.59 -10.07 -0.44
N GLY A 158 6.86 -10.07 0.00
CA GLY A 158 7.41 -11.02 0.96
C GLY A 158 7.33 -12.48 0.49
N VAL A 159 7.38 -12.75 -0.83
CA VAL A 159 7.37 -14.12 -1.39
C VAL A 159 8.75 -14.60 -1.87
N LEU A 160 9.74 -13.71 -1.94
CA LEU A 160 11.11 -14.06 -2.38
C LEU A 160 12.02 -14.51 -1.23
N GLY A 161 11.67 -14.19 0.01
CA GLY A 161 12.51 -14.40 1.19
C GLY A 161 12.35 -13.27 2.21
N VAL A 162 13.31 -13.14 3.13
CA VAL A 162 13.34 -12.09 4.15
C VAL A 162 14.43 -11.07 3.86
N ILE A 163 14.05 -9.84 3.53
CA ILE A 163 14.99 -8.72 3.40
C ILE A 163 15.69 -8.53 4.74
N SER A 164 17.03 -8.55 4.78
CA SER A 164 17.83 -8.36 5.99
C SER A 164 18.44 -6.95 6.09
N GLN A 165 18.79 -6.35 4.95
CA GLN A 165 19.30 -4.98 4.86
C GLN A 165 18.90 -4.32 3.53
N VAL A 166 18.76 -3.00 3.56
CA VAL A 166 18.43 -2.18 2.38
C VAL A 166 19.34 -0.96 2.39
N THR A 167 19.96 -0.65 1.25
CA THR A 167 20.69 0.59 1.02
C THR A 167 19.89 1.48 0.07
N LEU A 168 19.55 2.68 0.55
CA LEU A 168 18.80 3.69 -0.19
C LEU A 168 19.72 4.82 -0.64
N GLN A 169 19.53 5.30 -1.87
CA GLN A 169 20.07 6.56 -2.35
C GLN A 169 19.29 7.71 -1.70
N LEU A 170 20.04 8.65 -1.14
CA LEU A 170 19.55 9.90 -0.55
C LEU A 170 19.95 11.08 -1.42
N GLN A 171 19.47 12.25 -1.04
CA GLN A 171 19.87 13.54 -1.60
C GLN A 171 20.20 14.54 -0.48
N PRO A 172 20.81 15.71 -0.78
CA PRO A 172 21.01 16.75 0.21
C PRO A 172 19.68 17.14 0.89
N LEU A 173 19.72 17.41 2.20
CA LEU A 173 18.56 17.86 2.95
C LEU A 173 18.00 19.15 2.33
N PHE A 174 16.69 19.18 2.12
CA PHE A 174 15.98 20.27 1.46
C PHE A 174 14.75 20.68 2.27
N LYS A 175 14.28 21.91 2.03
CA LYS A 175 13.06 22.44 2.64
C LYS A 175 11.95 22.47 1.60
N ARG A 176 10.70 22.27 2.04
CA ARG A 176 9.49 22.36 1.22
C ARG A 176 8.61 23.50 1.70
N SER A 177 7.88 24.12 0.78
CA SER A 177 6.77 25.02 1.06
C SER A 177 5.48 24.37 0.60
N ILE A 178 4.46 24.37 1.46
CA ILE A 178 3.19 23.70 1.20
C ILE A 178 2.06 24.72 1.30
N THR A 179 1.27 24.84 0.25
CA THR A 179 0.10 25.71 0.17
C THR A 179 -1.10 24.91 -0.35
N TYR A 180 -2.27 25.09 0.26
CA TYR A 180 -3.50 24.43 -0.16
C TYR A 180 -4.42 25.43 -0.84
N VAL A 181 -4.89 25.08 -2.05
CA VAL A 181 -5.81 25.90 -2.83
C VAL A 181 -7.03 25.07 -3.16
N GLN A 182 -8.20 25.50 -2.67
CA GLN A 182 -9.46 24.87 -3.02
C GLN A 182 -9.99 25.46 -4.33
N LYS A 183 -10.37 24.60 -5.28
CA LYS A 183 -11.01 24.97 -6.55
C LYS A 183 -12.29 24.16 -6.77
N ASN A 184 -13.11 24.58 -7.73
CA ASN A 184 -14.20 23.74 -8.24
C ASN A 184 -13.61 22.52 -8.98
N ASP A 185 -14.37 21.43 -9.08
CA ASP A 185 -13.92 20.19 -9.74
C ASP A 185 -14.26 20.09 -11.23
N SER A 186 -14.83 21.15 -11.83
CA SER A 186 -15.30 21.16 -13.23
C SER A 186 -14.24 20.81 -14.27
N ASP A 187 -12.97 21.13 -14.02
CA ASP A 187 -11.83 20.90 -14.91
C ASP A 187 -10.77 19.96 -14.30
N PHE A 188 -11.09 19.32 -13.16
CA PHE A 188 -10.11 18.57 -12.38
C PHE A 188 -9.43 17.46 -13.19
N GLY A 189 -10.22 16.67 -13.93
CA GLY A 189 -9.70 15.59 -14.76
C GLY A 189 -8.68 16.07 -15.80
N ASP A 190 -8.92 17.24 -16.39
CA ASP A 190 -8.05 17.82 -17.42
C ASP A 190 -6.80 18.46 -16.82
N GLN A 191 -6.91 19.03 -15.62
CA GLN A 191 -5.82 19.78 -14.96
C GLN A 191 -4.90 18.93 -14.09
N ALA A 192 -5.33 17.74 -13.65
CA ALA A 192 -4.58 16.93 -12.68
C ALA A 192 -3.13 16.67 -13.13
N SER A 193 -2.93 16.20 -14.36
CA SER A 193 -1.57 15.90 -14.85
C SER A 193 -0.73 17.16 -15.08
N THR A 194 -1.35 18.27 -15.51
CA THR A 194 -0.67 19.56 -15.67
C THR A 194 -0.16 20.08 -14.33
N PHE A 195 -0.99 20.03 -13.30
CA PHE A 195 -0.62 20.44 -11.95
C PHE A 195 0.49 19.55 -11.36
N GLY A 196 0.43 18.23 -11.59
CA GLY A 196 1.49 17.29 -11.20
C GLY A 196 2.86 17.61 -11.81
N ARG A 197 2.89 18.14 -13.03
CA ARG A 197 4.13 18.58 -13.69
C ARG A 197 4.61 19.97 -13.26
N GLN A 198 3.71 20.80 -12.73
CA GLN A 198 4.03 22.14 -12.24
C GLN A 198 4.65 22.14 -10.84
N HIS A 199 4.25 21.19 -9.99
CA HIS A 199 4.69 21.15 -8.59
C HIS A 199 5.30 19.79 -8.25
N GLU A 200 6.50 19.78 -7.68
CA GLU A 200 7.29 18.54 -7.51
C GLU A 200 6.56 17.51 -6.63
N PHE A 201 5.91 17.95 -5.55
CA PHE A 201 5.17 17.07 -4.65
C PHE A 201 3.65 17.30 -4.74
N ALA A 202 3.18 17.71 -5.93
CA ALA A 202 1.78 18.05 -6.19
C ALA A 202 0.82 16.99 -5.65
N ASP A 203 -0.33 17.45 -5.19
CA ASP A 203 -1.34 16.53 -4.67
C ASP A 203 -2.76 17.07 -4.69
N PHE A 204 -3.75 16.19 -4.59
CA PHE A 204 -5.17 16.52 -4.61
C PHE A 204 -5.94 15.80 -3.51
N THR A 205 -6.95 16.47 -2.97
CA THR A 205 -8.04 15.81 -2.25
C THR A 205 -9.36 16.22 -2.89
N TRP A 206 -10.04 15.26 -3.51
CA TRP A 206 -11.29 15.49 -4.23
C TRP A 206 -12.49 15.17 -3.34
N TYR A 207 -13.45 16.10 -3.30
CA TYR A 207 -14.71 16.01 -2.58
C TYR A 207 -15.89 16.14 -3.57
N PRO A 208 -16.25 15.06 -4.28
CA PRO A 208 -17.24 15.12 -5.37
C PRO A 208 -18.61 15.64 -4.94
N SER A 209 -19.08 15.26 -3.75
CA SER A 209 -20.38 15.72 -3.21
C SER A 209 -20.42 17.23 -2.96
N GLN A 210 -19.26 17.88 -2.87
CA GLN A 210 -19.13 19.32 -2.66
C GLN A 210 -18.67 20.06 -3.92
N ARG A 211 -18.45 19.34 -5.05
CA ARG A 211 -17.89 19.88 -6.30
C ARG A 211 -16.58 20.65 -6.10
N LYS A 212 -15.70 20.09 -5.28
CA LYS A 212 -14.47 20.75 -4.81
C LYS A 212 -13.28 19.82 -4.88
N VAL A 213 -12.13 20.37 -5.28
CA VAL A 213 -10.82 19.73 -5.14
C VAL A 213 -9.91 20.68 -4.37
N VAL A 214 -9.21 20.14 -3.38
CA VAL A 214 -8.13 20.83 -2.69
C VAL A 214 -6.83 20.43 -3.37
N TYR A 215 -6.16 21.39 -3.99
CA TYR A 215 -4.85 21.26 -4.62
C TYR A 215 -3.77 21.56 -3.57
N ARG A 216 -2.79 20.68 -3.43
CA ARG A 216 -1.59 20.89 -2.63
C ARG A 216 -0.46 21.33 -3.53
N ILE A 217 -0.16 22.62 -3.50
CA ILE A 217 1.06 23.20 -4.07
C ILE A 217 2.19 22.87 -3.11
N ASP A 218 3.17 22.10 -3.55
CA ASP A 218 4.21 21.57 -2.68
C ASP A 218 5.52 21.46 -3.45
N ASP A 219 6.43 22.37 -3.14
CA ASP A 219 7.65 22.59 -3.89
C ASP A 219 8.85 22.75 -2.97
N ARG A 220 10.03 22.41 -3.49
CA ARG A 220 11.29 22.73 -2.82
C ARG A 220 11.47 24.24 -2.75
N VAL A 221 12.02 24.69 -1.63
CA VAL A 221 12.43 26.08 -1.42
C VAL A 221 13.84 26.12 -0.84
N PRO A 222 14.58 27.23 -1.00
CA PRO A 222 15.87 27.42 -0.35
C PRO A 222 15.79 27.14 1.16
N SER A 223 16.84 26.53 1.72
CA SER A 223 16.87 26.15 3.14
C SER A 223 16.76 27.35 4.10
N ASN A 224 17.15 28.54 3.64
CA ASN A 224 17.04 29.80 4.39
C ASN A 224 15.66 30.48 4.30
N THR A 225 14.71 29.90 3.56
CA THR A 225 13.32 30.40 3.51
C THR A 225 12.74 30.39 4.92
N THR A 226 12.03 31.45 5.32
CA THR A 226 11.42 31.54 6.67
C THR A 226 10.28 30.52 6.86
N GLY A 227 9.95 30.17 8.11
CA GLY A 227 8.88 29.23 8.46
C GLY A 227 9.23 28.34 9.65
N ASN A 228 8.24 27.68 10.25
CA ASN A 228 8.41 26.85 11.46
C ASN A 228 9.01 25.46 11.18
N ALA A 229 9.16 25.07 9.91
CA ALA A 229 9.67 23.76 9.47
C ALA A 229 8.89 22.57 10.05
N LEU A 230 7.60 22.77 10.35
CA LEU A 230 6.69 21.72 10.81
C LEU A 230 5.66 21.42 9.73
N TYR A 231 5.44 20.13 9.48
CA TYR A 231 4.27 19.70 8.72
C TYR A 231 3.11 19.51 9.68
N ASP A 232 2.16 20.45 9.67
CA ASP A 232 1.06 20.50 10.64
C ASP A 232 -0.10 19.52 10.36
N PHE A 233 0.15 18.50 9.53
CA PHE A 233 -0.86 17.49 9.21
C PHE A 233 -1.35 16.75 10.45
N MET A 234 -2.67 16.72 10.60
CA MET A 234 -3.33 16.11 11.76
C MET A 234 -3.77 14.67 11.55
N GLY A 235 -4.01 14.23 10.30
CA GLY A 235 -4.68 12.94 10.03
C GLY A 235 -3.88 11.69 10.43
N PHE A 236 -2.56 11.81 10.65
CA PHE A 236 -1.70 10.73 11.15
C PHE A 236 -1.13 11.01 12.54
N ARG A 237 -1.66 12.03 13.25
CA ARG A 237 -1.32 12.27 14.65
C ARG A 237 -2.03 11.25 15.55
N SER A 238 -1.42 10.96 16.70
CA SER A 238 -2.01 10.05 17.68
C SER A 238 -3.37 10.58 18.13
N THR A 239 -4.39 9.76 17.97
CA THR A 239 -5.75 10.07 18.41
C THR A 239 -6.08 9.18 19.62
N PRO A 240 -6.65 9.72 20.71
CA PRO A 240 -7.03 8.93 21.87
C PRO A 240 -7.97 7.77 21.48
N SER A 241 -7.71 6.57 21.97
CA SER A 241 -8.50 5.37 21.63
C SER A 241 -9.98 5.54 21.97
N LEU A 242 -10.32 6.26 23.04
CA LEU A 242 -11.70 6.58 23.40
C LEU A 242 -12.39 7.43 22.33
N PHE A 243 -11.70 8.41 21.77
CA PHE A 243 -12.26 9.26 20.71
C PHE A 243 -12.47 8.46 19.42
N LEU A 244 -11.53 7.57 19.06
CA LEU A 244 -11.70 6.65 17.92
C LEU A 244 -12.89 5.70 18.14
N ALA A 245 -13.08 5.19 19.36
CA ALA A 245 -14.22 4.35 19.70
C ALA A 245 -15.55 5.11 19.57
N LEU A 246 -15.60 6.37 20.01
CA LEU A 246 -16.79 7.22 19.88
C LEU A 246 -17.12 7.51 18.41
N ILE A 247 -16.13 7.89 17.58
CA ILE A 247 -16.32 8.04 16.13
C ILE A 247 -16.88 6.76 15.54
N ARG A 248 -16.27 5.61 15.88
CA ARG A 248 -16.69 4.31 15.37
C ARG A 248 -18.14 3.98 15.74
N THR A 249 -18.54 4.23 16.97
CA THR A 249 -19.93 4.02 17.43
C THR A 249 -20.92 4.93 16.69
N ALA A 250 -20.55 6.19 16.46
CA ALA A 250 -21.37 7.12 15.68
C ALA A 250 -21.52 6.64 14.23
N GLU A 251 -20.44 6.21 13.58
CA GLU A 251 -20.49 5.65 12.21
C GLU A 251 -21.33 4.36 12.15
N GLU A 252 -21.16 3.45 13.11
CA GLU A 252 -21.97 2.21 13.22
C GLU A 252 -23.46 2.53 13.38
N THR A 253 -23.79 3.53 14.20
CA THR A 253 -25.17 4.01 14.37
C THR A 253 -25.70 4.56 13.04
N GLN A 254 -24.99 5.49 12.41
CA GLN A 254 -25.40 6.09 11.13
C GLN A 254 -25.58 5.05 10.02
N GLU A 255 -24.71 4.04 9.94
CA GLU A 255 -24.88 2.91 9.02
C GLU A 255 -26.16 2.12 9.32
N SER A 256 -26.41 1.78 10.59
CA SER A 256 -27.58 0.99 11.00
C SER A 256 -28.92 1.68 10.71
N ILE A 257 -29.00 2.99 10.95
CA ILE A 257 -30.21 3.79 10.68
C ILE A 257 -30.23 4.38 9.26
N ARG A 258 -29.20 4.09 8.46
CA ARG A 258 -29.03 4.59 7.08
C ARG A 258 -29.06 6.12 6.99
N ASP A 259 -28.44 6.80 7.95
CA ASP A 259 -28.39 8.26 8.03
C ASP A 259 -27.42 8.85 7.00
N ALA A 260 -27.89 8.94 5.75
CA ALA A 260 -27.13 9.54 4.66
C ALA A 260 -26.86 11.03 4.90
N VAL A 261 -27.81 11.74 5.52
CA VAL A 261 -27.71 13.19 5.77
C VAL A 261 -26.61 13.47 6.79
N GLY A 262 -26.60 12.77 7.92
CA GLY A 262 -25.55 12.90 8.93
C GLY A 262 -24.18 12.49 8.40
N LYS A 263 -24.09 11.47 7.54
CA LYS A 263 -22.83 11.14 6.84
C LYS A 263 -22.35 12.27 5.92
N CYS A 264 -23.25 12.93 5.19
CA CYS A 264 -22.90 14.09 4.36
C CYS A 264 -22.43 15.28 5.21
N ILE A 265 -23.11 15.56 6.33
CA ILE A 265 -22.72 16.61 7.30
C ILE A 265 -21.32 16.31 7.85
N ASN A 266 -21.09 15.08 8.32
CA ASN A 266 -19.78 14.64 8.81
C ASN A 266 -18.70 14.78 7.74
N GLY A 267 -19.00 14.41 6.48
CA GLY A 267 -18.09 14.62 5.35
C GLY A 267 -17.72 16.09 5.14
N GLY A 268 -18.69 17.01 5.27
CA GLY A 268 -18.46 18.45 5.20
C GLY A 268 -17.60 18.98 6.35
N ILE A 269 -17.81 18.48 7.57
CA ILE A 269 -16.97 18.81 8.75
C ILE A 269 -15.55 18.29 8.56
N THR A 270 -15.39 17.02 8.18
CA THR A 270 -14.08 16.41 7.91
C THR A 270 -13.34 17.18 6.81
N THR A 271 -14.03 17.53 5.72
CA THR A 271 -13.45 18.34 4.64
C THR A 271 -12.98 19.69 5.16
N SER A 272 -13.78 20.36 5.98
CA SER A 272 -13.42 21.66 6.57
C SER A 272 -12.19 21.54 7.48
N ILE A 273 -12.12 20.49 8.31
CA ILE A 273 -10.96 20.23 9.17
C ILE A 273 -9.72 19.88 8.33
N LEU A 274 -9.85 18.96 7.38
CA LEU A 274 -8.74 18.50 6.55
C LEU A 274 -8.24 19.57 5.58
N THR A 275 -9.10 20.44 5.06
CA THR A 275 -8.68 21.59 4.25
C THR A 275 -7.82 22.56 5.08
N ASN A 276 -8.14 22.71 6.37
CA ASN A 276 -7.29 23.45 7.32
C ASN A 276 -6.05 22.66 7.76
N ALA A 277 -5.99 21.36 7.48
CA ALA A 277 -5.01 20.43 8.05
C ALA A 277 -4.19 19.62 7.03
N ALA A 278 -4.29 19.89 5.71
CA ALA A 278 -3.24 19.63 4.70
C ALA A 278 -2.99 18.16 4.20
N TYR A 279 -3.74 17.58 3.24
CA TYR A 279 -3.59 16.15 2.76
C TYR A 279 -3.21 15.94 1.27
N GLY A 280 -2.86 14.69 0.87
CA GLY A 280 -2.75 14.24 -0.55
C GLY A 280 -2.34 12.75 -0.82
N LEU A 281 -2.46 12.23 -2.08
CA LEU A 281 -1.76 11.13 -2.82
C LEU A 281 -1.62 11.33 -4.39
N THR A 282 -0.49 11.00 -5.06
CA THR A 282 -0.34 10.61 -6.52
C THR A 282 0.92 9.71 -6.76
N ASN A 283 1.17 9.09 -7.93
CA ASN A 283 2.40 8.29 -8.20
C ASN A 283 2.75 8.19 -9.70
N ASP A 284 4.03 8.03 -10.05
CA ASP A 284 4.58 7.89 -11.40
C ASP A 284 5.31 6.54 -11.67
N ALA A 285 5.91 6.44 -12.86
CA ALA A 285 6.55 5.23 -13.40
C ALA A 285 7.71 4.73 -12.53
N SER A 286 7.83 3.41 -12.39
CA SER A 286 8.73 2.69 -11.50
C SER A 286 9.40 1.53 -12.22
N SER A 287 10.66 1.29 -11.86
CA SER A 287 11.50 0.23 -12.45
C SER A 287 11.30 -1.16 -11.83
N ALA A 288 10.60 -1.26 -10.70
CA ALA A 288 10.36 -2.55 -10.03
C ALA A 288 9.42 -3.44 -10.84
N TYR A 289 9.64 -4.76 -10.87
CA TYR A 289 8.83 -5.67 -11.72
C TYR A 289 7.34 -5.69 -11.39
N LEU A 290 7.00 -5.47 -10.12
CA LEU A 290 5.62 -5.33 -9.64
C LEU A 290 5.26 -3.87 -9.27
N GLY A 291 6.04 -2.89 -9.77
CA GLY A 291 5.74 -1.46 -9.71
C GLY A 291 4.95 -0.99 -10.94
N LYS A 292 4.37 0.22 -10.86
CA LYS A 292 3.68 0.84 -12.01
C LYS A 292 4.73 1.23 -13.05
N GLN A 293 4.68 0.74 -14.29
CA GLN A 293 5.76 0.98 -15.29
C GLN A 293 5.62 2.32 -16.05
N GLU A 294 4.52 3.03 -15.86
CA GLU A 294 4.17 4.27 -16.55
C GLU A 294 3.69 5.31 -15.53
N ASP A 295 3.70 6.59 -15.94
CA ASP A 295 3.12 7.68 -15.15
C ASP A 295 1.66 7.37 -14.83
N ALA A 296 1.28 7.48 -13.57
CA ALA A 296 -0.04 7.08 -13.11
C ALA A 296 -0.72 8.20 -12.29
N LEU A 297 -2.01 8.01 -12.02
CA LEU A 297 -2.72 8.76 -11.01
C LEU A 297 -3.37 7.74 -10.07
N ASP A 298 -3.06 7.87 -8.79
CA ASP A 298 -3.59 6.97 -7.78
C ASP A 298 -4.87 7.54 -7.19
N PHE A 299 -5.93 6.74 -7.27
CA PHE A 299 -7.23 7.07 -6.69
C PHE A 299 -7.47 6.20 -5.48
N ASP A 300 -7.47 6.82 -4.30
CA ASP A 300 -7.82 6.17 -3.05
C ASP A 300 -9.18 6.65 -2.54
N ILE A 301 -10.07 5.71 -2.25
CA ILE A 301 -11.35 5.98 -1.62
C ILE A 301 -11.35 5.31 -0.25
N THR A 302 -11.37 6.12 0.80
CA THR A 302 -11.52 5.62 2.17
C THR A 302 -12.99 5.55 2.50
N TYR A 303 -13.44 4.38 2.96
CA TYR A 303 -14.84 4.15 3.30
C TYR A 303 -14.97 3.30 4.57
N TYR A 304 -16.11 3.43 5.23
CA TYR A 304 -16.44 2.65 6.43
C TYR A 304 -16.41 1.15 6.12
N ARG A 305 -15.84 0.33 7.01
CA ARG A 305 -15.93 -1.13 6.92
C ARG A 305 -16.67 -1.68 8.14
N SER A 306 -17.68 -2.52 7.93
CA SER A 306 -18.35 -3.23 9.02
C SER A 306 -17.44 -4.28 9.67
N LYS A 307 -17.66 -4.56 10.96
CA LYS A 307 -17.07 -5.75 11.62
C LYS A 307 -17.82 -7.03 11.26
N ASP A 308 -19.12 -6.91 10.96
CA ASP A 308 -19.94 -7.99 10.42
C ASP A 308 -19.73 -8.04 8.89
N PRO A 309 -19.08 -9.07 8.34
CA PRO A 309 -18.86 -9.20 6.90
C PRO A 309 -20.17 -9.37 6.11
N MET A 310 -21.28 -9.69 6.78
CA MET A 310 -22.60 -9.81 6.16
C MET A 310 -23.43 -8.53 6.27
N ALA A 311 -22.87 -7.42 6.77
CA ALA A 311 -23.54 -6.14 6.85
C ALA A 311 -23.19 -5.27 5.62
N PRO A 312 -24.16 -5.02 4.72
CA PRO A 312 -23.95 -4.12 3.60
C PRO A 312 -23.68 -2.70 4.08
N ARG A 313 -22.84 -1.97 3.36
CA ARG A 313 -22.60 -0.55 3.63
C ARG A 313 -23.69 0.32 3.00
N LEU A 314 -23.86 1.52 3.52
CA LEU A 314 -24.65 2.54 2.84
C LEU A 314 -23.98 2.89 1.50
N TYR A 315 -24.74 2.78 0.41
CA TYR A 315 -24.25 2.97 -0.97
C TYR A 315 -23.09 2.04 -1.37
N GLU A 316 -23.14 0.78 -0.89
CA GLU A 316 -22.24 -0.31 -1.29
C GLU A 316 -22.03 -0.36 -2.82
N ASP A 317 -23.14 -0.22 -3.56
CA ASP A 317 -23.19 -0.28 -5.02
C ASP A 317 -22.27 0.72 -5.71
N ILE A 318 -22.16 1.95 -5.18
CA ILE A 318 -21.34 3.00 -5.79
C ILE A 318 -19.85 2.64 -5.72
N LEU A 319 -19.37 2.13 -4.59
CA LEU A 319 -17.96 1.82 -4.41
C LEU A 319 -17.54 0.59 -5.19
N GLU A 320 -18.38 -0.45 -5.20
CA GLU A 320 -18.15 -1.64 -6.01
C GLU A 320 -18.12 -1.31 -7.52
N GLU A 321 -18.99 -0.41 -7.95
CA GLU A 321 -19.03 0.06 -9.34
C GLU A 321 -17.76 0.83 -9.71
N ILE A 322 -17.33 1.77 -8.87
CA ILE A 322 -16.10 2.55 -9.09
C ILE A 322 -14.87 1.63 -9.12
N GLU A 323 -14.77 0.68 -8.18
CA GLU A 323 -13.64 -0.27 -8.15
C GLU A 323 -13.58 -1.10 -9.44
N GLN A 324 -14.71 -1.67 -9.88
CA GLN A 324 -14.80 -2.43 -11.12
C GLN A 324 -14.52 -1.56 -12.36
N MET A 325 -15.02 -0.32 -12.38
CA MET A 325 -14.75 0.60 -13.48
C MET A 325 -13.25 0.93 -13.56
N ALA A 326 -12.61 1.22 -12.43
CA ALA A 326 -11.19 1.53 -12.38
C ALA A 326 -10.34 0.34 -12.83
N VAL A 327 -10.55 -0.85 -12.26
CA VAL A 327 -9.66 -2.00 -12.50
C VAL A 327 -10.03 -2.82 -13.72
N ILE A 328 -11.31 -2.91 -14.12
CA ILE A 328 -11.76 -3.73 -15.24
C ILE A 328 -11.87 -2.88 -16.51
N LYS A 329 -12.67 -1.80 -16.48
CA LYS A 329 -12.92 -0.98 -17.68
C LYS A 329 -11.67 -0.20 -18.11
N TYR A 330 -11.00 0.46 -17.16
CA TYR A 330 -9.82 1.29 -17.44
C TYR A 330 -8.48 0.58 -17.23
N GLY A 331 -8.50 -0.70 -16.88
CA GLY A 331 -7.27 -1.49 -16.71
C GLY A 331 -6.37 -1.04 -15.56
N GLY A 332 -6.86 -0.25 -14.60
CA GLY A 332 -6.09 0.27 -13.48
C GLY A 332 -5.41 -0.84 -12.66
N LEU A 333 -4.26 -0.51 -12.08
CA LEU A 333 -3.48 -1.41 -11.23
C LEU A 333 -3.93 -1.28 -9.77
N PRO A 334 -4.20 -2.40 -9.06
CA PRO A 334 -4.48 -2.35 -7.64
C PRO A 334 -3.21 -1.97 -6.86
N HIS A 335 -3.37 -1.31 -5.72
CA HIS A 335 -2.29 -1.09 -4.79
C HIS A 335 -2.11 -2.33 -3.88
N TRP A 336 -0.94 -2.97 -3.95
CA TRP A 336 -0.62 -4.23 -3.26
C TRP A 336 -0.86 -4.22 -1.74
N GLY A 337 -0.82 -3.06 -1.10
CA GLY A 337 -1.09 -2.88 0.32
C GLY A 337 -2.52 -2.49 0.72
N LYS A 338 -3.41 -2.15 -0.22
CA LYS A 338 -4.70 -1.48 0.09
C LYS A 338 -5.94 -2.21 -0.43
N ASN A 339 -5.88 -2.84 -1.59
CA ASN A 339 -7.09 -3.41 -2.19
C ASN A 339 -7.50 -4.77 -1.60
N ARG A 340 -8.67 -5.26 -2.02
CA ARG A 340 -9.20 -6.59 -1.68
C ARG A 340 -9.12 -7.53 -2.88
N ASN A 341 -9.55 -8.78 -2.69
CA ASN A 341 -9.42 -9.85 -3.69
C ASN A 341 -9.94 -9.45 -5.08
N LEU A 342 -11.10 -8.78 -5.16
CA LEU A 342 -11.70 -8.35 -6.43
C LEU A 342 -10.73 -7.55 -7.29
N ALA A 343 -10.05 -6.55 -6.72
CA ALA A 343 -9.15 -5.68 -7.47
C ALA A 343 -7.92 -6.41 -8.03
N PHE A 344 -7.57 -7.55 -7.44
CA PHE A 344 -6.44 -8.36 -7.85
C PHE A 344 -6.80 -9.42 -8.91
N VAL A 345 -8.09 -9.55 -9.29
CA VAL A 345 -8.51 -10.47 -10.37
C VAL A 345 -7.79 -10.10 -11.67
N GLY A 346 -6.93 -11.01 -12.15
CA GLY A 346 -6.13 -10.81 -13.35
C GLY A 346 -5.08 -9.69 -13.24
N ALA A 347 -4.82 -9.16 -12.04
CA ALA A 347 -3.92 -8.01 -11.87
C ALA A 347 -2.49 -8.31 -12.31
N ILE A 348 -1.98 -9.52 -12.04
CA ILE A 348 -0.62 -9.91 -12.41
C ILE A 348 -0.38 -9.82 -13.93
N ASN A 349 -1.41 -10.08 -14.75
CA ASN A 349 -1.32 -10.02 -16.21
C ASN A 349 -1.14 -8.60 -16.74
N LYS A 350 -1.40 -7.59 -15.92
CA LYS A 350 -1.22 -6.17 -16.26
C LYS A 350 0.22 -5.69 -16.04
N TYR A 351 1.05 -6.47 -15.37
CA TYR A 351 2.45 -6.13 -15.14
C TYR A 351 3.34 -6.73 -16.23
N GLN A 352 3.97 -5.87 -17.04
CA GLN A 352 4.84 -6.26 -18.15
C GLN A 352 5.94 -7.26 -17.73
N ASN A 353 6.52 -7.07 -16.53
CA ASN A 353 7.63 -7.86 -16.02
C ASN A 353 7.21 -8.96 -15.03
N ALA A 354 5.91 -9.31 -14.97
CA ALA A 354 5.41 -10.36 -14.08
C ALA A 354 6.11 -11.71 -14.29
N THR A 355 6.37 -12.08 -15.55
CA THR A 355 7.05 -13.35 -15.87
C THR A 355 8.48 -13.38 -15.31
N GLU A 356 9.21 -12.28 -15.39
CA GLU A 356 10.56 -12.19 -14.82
C GLU A 356 10.53 -12.24 -13.29
N PHE A 357 9.55 -11.59 -12.65
CA PHE A 357 9.32 -11.72 -11.21
C PHE A 357 9.09 -13.17 -10.80
N LEU A 358 8.23 -13.91 -11.52
CA LEU A 358 7.94 -15.31 -11.24
C LEU A 358 9.16 -16.22 -11.41
N LYS A 359 10.04 -15.95 -12.38
CA LYS A 359 11.32 -16.66 -12.51
C LYS A 359 12.22 -16.44 -11.29
N VAL A 360 12.35 -15.20 -10.81
CA VAL A 360 13.13 -14.91 -9.59
C VAL A 360 12.52 -15.59 -8.37
N LYS A 361 11.18 -15.56 -8.25
CA LYS A 361 10.46 -16.28 -7.18
C LYS A 361 10.77 -17.77 -7.20
N GLN A 362 10.69 -18.42 -8.35
CA GLN A 362 10.98 -19.85 -8.49
C GLN A 362 12.46 -20.16 -8.18
N LEU A 363 13.38 -19.27 -8.56
CA LEU A 363 14.81 -19.40 -8.25
C LEU A 363 15.11 -19.25 -6.76
N TYR A 364 14.43 -18.35 -6.07
CA TYR A 364 14.74 -18.01 -4.67
C TYR A 364 14.02 -18.92 -3.69
N ASP A 365 12.80 -19.35 -4.01
CA ASP A 365 11.95 -20.17 -3.16
C ASP A 365 11.20 -21.22 -3.99
N PRO A 366 11.91 -22.25 -4.52
CA PRO A 366 11.32 -23.27 -5.40
C PRO A 366 10.26 -24.13 -4.71
N LEU A 367 10.29 -24.20 -3.38
CA LEU A 367 9.32 -24.92 -2.56
C LEU A 367 8.13 -24.04 -2.14
N GLY A 368 8.15 -22.75 -2.50
CA GLY A 368 7.12 -21.79 -2.13
C GLY A 368 6.96 -21.63 -0.61
N LEU A 369 8.02 -21.79 0.19
CA LEU A 369 7.98 -21.68 1.65
C LEU A 369 7.51 -20.29 2.12
N PHE A 370 7.78 -19.23 1.35
CA PHE A 370 7.32 -17.85 1.59
C PHE A 370 5.98 -17.53 0.91
N SER A 371 5.35 -18.51 0.27
CA SER A 371 4.08 -18.37 -0.42
C SER A 371 2.92 -18.95 0.39
N ASN A 372 1.79 -18.27 0.38
CA ASN A 372 0.51 -18.76 0.87
C ASN A 372 -0.50 -18.84 -0.28
N GLU A 373 -1.67 -19.45 -0.02
CA GLU A 373 -2.74 -19.59 -1.02
C GLU A 373 -3.12 -18.25 -1.67
N TRP A 374 -3.23 -17.19 -0.88
CA TRP A 374 -3.62 -15.88 -1.37
C TRP A 374 -2.54 -15.23 -2.24
N THR A 375 -1.26 -15.34 -1.89
CA THR A 375 -0.15 -14.82 -2.71
C THR A 375 -0.01 -15.58 -4.01
N ASP A 376 -0.21 -16.90 -3.99
CA ASP A 376 -0.20 -17.70 -5.23
C ASP A 376 -1.37 -17.33 -6.14
N GLN A 377 -2.52 -16.99 -5.56
CA GLN A 377 -3.69 -16.49 -6.28
C GLN A 377 -3.47 -15.14 -6.96
N ILE A 378 -2.97 -14.14 -6.23
CA ILE A 378 -2.74 -12.81 -6.80
C ILE A 378 -1.60 -12.79 -7.83
N LEU A 379 -0.69 -13.77 -7.77
CA LEU A 379 0.41 -13.95 -8.72
C LEU A 379 0.04 -14.84 -9.91
N GLY A 380 -1.21 -15.31 -10.00
CA GLY A 380 -1.67 -16.17 -11.11
C GLY A 380 -1.06 -17.57 -11.11
N ILE A 381 -0.48 -18.01 -10.00
CA ILE A 381 0.08 -19.36 -9.82
C ILE A 381 -1.04 -20.35 -9.47
N LYS A 382 -2.07 -19.89 -8.77
CA LYS A 382 -3.24 -20.69 -8.37
C LYS A 382 -4.53 -19.95 -8.69
N ASP A 383 -5.58 -20.68 -9.06
CA ASP A 383 -6.92 -20.11 -9.18
C ASP A 383 -7.59 -19.86 -7.82
N GLY A 384 -8.74 -19.18 -7.86
CA GLY A 384 -9.63 -19.04 -6.70
C GLY A 384 -9.43 -17.77 -5.89
N ILE A 385 -8.84 -16.72 -6.48
CA ILE A 385 -8.78 -15.39 -5.87
C ILE A 385 -10.18 -14.89 -5.48
N THR A 386 -11.17 -15.20 -6.30
CA THR A 386 -12.58 -14.94 -6.03
C THR A 386 -13.16 -16.03 -5.15
N LEU A 387 -13.69 -15.65 -3.99
CA LEU A 387 -14.29 -16.58 -3.02
C LEU A 387 -15.81 -16.51 -3.10
N MET A 388 -16.42 -17.44 -3.82
CA MET A 388 -17.87 -17.50 -4.01
C MET A 388 -18.54 -18.11 -2.77
N LYS A 389 -19.25 -17.27 -2.02
CA LYS A 389 -20.06 -17.65 -0.85
C LYS A 389 -21.08 -16.56 -0.55
N ASP A 390 -22.04 -16.87 0.30
CA ASP A 390 -23.01 -15.87 0.77
C ASP A 390 -22.28 -14.63 1.34
N GLY A 391 -22.74 -13.45 0.92
CA GLY A 391 -22.16 -12.16 1.31
C GLY A 391 -20.77 -11.85 0.75
N CYS A 392 -20.21 -12.64 -0.18
CA CYS A 392 -18.84 -12.43 -0.65
C CYS A 392 -18.58 -11.05 -1.27
N ALA A 393 -19.58 -10.46 -1.93
CA ALA A 393 -19.43 -9.18 -2.61
C ALA A 393 -19.29 -8.02 -1.60
N LEU A 394 -20.03 -8.07 -0.50
CA LEU A 394 -19.99 -7.06 0.58
C LEU A 394 -18.58 -6.87 1.19
N GLU A 395 -17.76 -7.94 1.17
CA GLU A 395 -16.38 -7.92 1.64
C GLU A 395 -15.35 -7.76 0.52
N GLY A 396 -15.76 -7.51 -0.73
CA GLY A 396 -14.87 -7.40 -1.89
C GLY A 396 -14.12 -8.71 -2.21
N LEU A 397 -14.72 -9.85 -1.85
CA LEU A 397 -14.17 -11.18 -2.11
C LEU A 397 -14.60 -11.75 -3.46
N CYS A 398 -15.67 -11.22 -4.05
CA CYS A 398 -16.20 -11.61 -5.35
C CYS A 398 -16.91 -10.44 -6.02
N ILE A 399 -17.06 -10.53 -7.34
CA ILE A 399 -18.07 -9.76 -8.08
C ILE A 399 -19.39 -10.52 -7.93
N CYS A 400 -20.47 -9.82 -7.57
CA CYS A 400 -21.74 -10.52 -7.37
C CYS A 400 -22.23 -11.15 -8.68
N SER A 401 -22.76 -12.37 -8.61
CA SER A 401 -23.42 -13.04 -9.74
C SER A 401 -24.77 -13.64 -9.34
N GLN A 402 -25.02 -13.76 -8.03
CA GLN A 402 -26.25 -14.23 -7.44
C GLN A 402 -26.63 -13.29 -6.29
N ASP A 403 -27.93 -13.22 -5.98
CA ASP A 403 -28.43 -12.32 -4.95
C ASP A 403 -27.88 -12.68 -3.55
N SER A 404 -27.61 -13.96 -3.27
CA SER A 404 -27.03 -14.40 -1.99
C SER A 404 -25.66 -13.78 -1.68
N HIS A 405 -24.91 -13.33 -2.68
CA HIS A 405 -23.63 -12.62 -2.49
C HIS A 405 -23.82 -11.22 -1.88
N CYS A 406 -25.04 -10.68 -1.92
CA CYS A 406 -25.36 -9.31 -1.53
C CYS A 406 -26.19 -9.19 -0.25
N ALA A 407 -26.50 -10.30 0.45
CA ALA A 407 -27.40 -10.33 1.60
C ALA A 407 -28.86 -9.91 1.28
N PRO A 408 -29.61 -10.74 0.53
CA PRO A 408 -30.99 -10.43 0.10
C PRO A 408 -31.96 -10.30 1.28
N GLN A 409 -31.68 -10.97 2.40
CA GLN A 409 -32.42 -10.82 3.66
C GLN A 409 -32.35 -9.40 4.25
N LYS A 410 -31.39 -8.58 3.82
CA LYS A 410 -31.25 -7.16 4.17
C LYS A 410 -31.75 -6.22 3.05
N GLY A 411 -32.38 -6.77 2.01
CA GLY A 411 -32.93 -6.03 0.86
C GLY A 411 -31.90 -5.67 -0.22
N TYR A 412 -30.74 -6.32 -0.23
CA TYR A 412 -29.66 -6.07 -1.18
C TYR A 412 -29.53 -7.22 -2.18
N PHE A 413 -29.47 -6.87 -3.46
CA PHE A 413 -29.52 -7.83 -4.55
C PHE A 413 -28.46 -7.51 -5.59
N CYS A 414 -28.01 -8.52 -6.34
CA CYS A 414 -26.97 -8.35 -7.33
C CYS A 414 -27.55 -7.73 -8.60
N ARG A 415 -27.18 -6.50 -8.92
CA ARG A 415 -27.71 -5.74 -10.06
C ARG A 415 -26.58 -5.14 -10.91
N PRO A 416 -26.85 -4.76 -12.16
CA PRO A 416 -25.93 -3.94 -12.95
C PRO A 416 -25.58 -2.63 -12.24
N GLY A 417 -24.36 -2.12 -12.48
CA GLY A 417 -23.97 -0.76 -12.10
C GLY A 417 -24.87 0.31 -12.74
N LYS A 418 -24.91 1.51 -12.15
CA LYS A 418 -25.78 2.60 -12.61
C LYS A 418 -25.22 3.36 -13.82
N VAL A 419 -23.89 3.49 -13.90
CA VAL A 419 -23.14 4.25 -14.91
C VAL A 419 -22.31 3.30 -15.79
N TYR A 420 -21.60 2.37 -15.18
CA TYR A 420 -20.90 1.27 -15.83
C TYR A 420 -21.72 -0.01 -15.66
N THR A 421 -22.65 -0.23 -16.60
CA THR A 421 -23.65 -1.32 -16.52
C THR A 421 -23.06 -2.73 -16.60
N ASP A 422 -21.81 -2.88 -17.06
CA ASP A 422 -21.13 -4.18 -17.05
C ASP A 422 -20.65 -4.56 -15.65
N ALA A 423 -20.51 -3.59 -14.73
CA ALA A 423 -20.25 -3.90 -13.33
C ALA A 423 -21.45 -4.62 -12.70
N ARG A 424 -21.16 -5.51 -11.76
CA ARG A 424 -22.18 -6.19 -10.95
C ARG A 424 -22.00 -5.78 -9.50
N VAL A 425 -23.06 -5.22 -8.92
CA VAL A 425 -23.00 -4.55 -7.63
C VAL A 425 -24.18 -4.93 -6.73
N CYS A 426 -23.97 -4.84 -5.42
CA CYS A 426 -24.95 -5.09 -4.39
C CYS A 426 -25.81 -3.85 -4.16
N THR A 427 -26.90 -3.77 -4.93
CA THR A 427 -27.86 -2.67 -4.85
C THR A 427 -28.98 -3.01 -3.87
N ARG A 428 -29.27 -2.07 -2.97
CA ARG A 428 -30.50 -2.16 -2.17
C ARG A 428 -31.71 -1.83 -3.04
N LEU A 429 -32.68 -2.72 -3.07
CA LEU A 429 -33.99 -2.43 -3.66
C LEU A 429 -34.92 -1.99 -2.53
N SER A 430 -35.47 -0.79 -2.65
CA SER A 430 -36.59 -0.40 -1.81
C SER A 430 -37.79 -1.26 -2.19
N SER A 431 -38.39 -1.93 -1.21
CA SER A 431 -39.79 -2.35 -1.27
C SER A 431 -40.70 -1.13 -1.35
#